data_AF-A0A6N7FZQ7-F1
#
_entry.id   AF-A0A6N7FZQ7-F1
#
_cell.length_a   1.000
_cell.length_b   1.000
_cell.length_c   1.000
_cell.angle_alpha   90.00
_cell.angle_beta   90.00
_cell.angle_gamma   90.00
#
_symmetry.space_group_name_H-M   'P 1'
#
loop_
_entity.id
_entity.type
_entity.pdbx_description
1 polymer ?
#
loop_
_entity_poly.entity_id
_entity_poly.type
_entity_poly.pdbx_seq_one_letter_code
_entity_poly.pdbx_strand_id
1 'polypeptide(L)'
;MTEHLGYAQRLRQGLEEMAFVVEDTSEPGEYVVTAYGDDDLPLRPRLSLPEDVVSEYLDALAADLAADAAWGTQQPLDEAVALVLTNIEEELATTDLEGRNHAVHVGVRRGPGGAAQWVAEREPAGDPTPGTEPANDLEWVAEPPRPDERDA
;
A
#
# COMPACT_ATOMS: atom_id res chain seq x y z
N MET A 1 15.67 7.53 -27.91
CA MET A 1 15.67 6.18 -27.30
C MET A 1 15.29 6.39 -25.85
N THR A 2 14.00 6.29 -25.55
CA THR A 2 13.54 6.32 -24.16
C THR A 2 13.82 4.92 -23.62
N GLU A 3 14.79 4.79 -22.73
CA GLU A 3 14.98 3.54 -22.00
C GLU A 3 13.68 3.29 -21.24
N HIS A 4 13.01 2.17 -21.52
CA HIS A 4 11.87 1.75 -20.73
C HIS A 4 12.43 1.40 -19.35
N LEU A 5 12.21 2.31 -18.38
CA LEU A 5 12.44 2.03 -16.98
C LEU A 5 11.69 0.74 -16.61
N GLY A 6 12.39 -0.18 -15.96
CA GLY A 6 11.76 -1.36 -15.36
C GLY A 6 10.69 -0.94 -14.35
N TYR A 7 9.70 -1.80 -14.11
CA TYR A 7 8.56 -1.45 -13.27
C TYR A 7 8.96 -1.16 -11.82
N ALA A 8 9.95 -1.86 -11.28
CA ALA A 8 10.46 -1.58 -9.95
C ALA A 8 11.05 -0.17 -9.85
N GLN A 9 11.79 0.27 -10.88
CA GLN A 9 12.35 1.61 -10.94
C GLN A 9 11.25 2.66 -11.12
N ARG A 10 10.20 2.36 -11.88
CA ARG A 10 9.03 3.25 -12.03
C ARG A 10 8.30 3.43 -10.71
N LEU A 11 8.09 2.36 -9.94
CA LEU A 11 7.48 2.43 -8.61
C LEU A 11 8.37 3.20 -7.63
N ARG A 12 9.68 2.94 -7.62
CA ARG A 12 10.63 3.71 -6.81
C ARG A 12 10.57 5.21 -7.14
N GLN A 13 10.63 5.56 -8.42
CA GLN A 13 10.55 6.95 -8.84
C GLN A 13 9.23 7.59 -8.40
N GLY A 14 8.11 6.88 -8.54
CA GLY A 14 6.81 7.36 -8.06
C GLY A 14 6.79 7.63 -6.56
N LEU A 15 7.44 6.78 -5.75
CA LEU A 15 7.59 7.01 -4.30
C LEU A 15 8.44 8.26 -4.00
N GLU A 16 9.55 8.43 -4.71
CA GLU A 16 10.41 9.62 -4.58
C GLU A 16 9.65 10.91 -4.98
N GLU A 17 8.80 10.85 -6.02
CA GLU A 17 7.91 11.95 -6.42
C GLU A 17 6.83 12.25 -5.37
N MET A 18 6.41 11.26 -4.59
CA MET A 18 5.55 11.41 -3.40
C MET A 18 6.33 11.81 -2.14
N ALA A 19 7.59 12.25 -2.26
CA ALA A 19 8.45 12.69 -1.16
C ALA A 19 8.89 11.59 -0.17
N PHE A 20 8.84 10.31 -0.56
CA PHE A 20 9.53 9.26 0.19
C PHE A 20 11.03 9.28 -0.09
N VAL A 21 11.84 9.06 0.95
CA VAL A 21 13.28 8.83 0.80
C VAL A 21 13.52 7.32 0.77
N VAL A 22 13.93 6.82 -0.40
CA VAL A 22 14.15 5.38 -0.66
C VAL A 22 15.64 5.12 -0.90
N GLU A 23 16.25 4.33 -0.02
CA GLU A 23 17.66 3.96 -0.08
C GLU A 23 17.86 2.55 -0.65
N ASP A 24 18.85 2.40 -1.54
CA ASP A 24 19.26 1.12 -2.09
C ASP A 24 19.86 0.21 -1.01
N THR A 25 19.52 -1.07 -1.06
CA THR A 25 20.26 -2.11 -0.32
C THR A 25 21.28 -2.80 -1.22
N SER A 26 22.02 -3.77 -0.67
CA SER A 26 22.90 -4.64 -1.45
C SER A 26 22.14 -5.65 -2.33
N GLU A 27 20.85 -5.84 -2.09
CA GLU A 27 20.00 -6.79 -2.83
C GLU A 27 19.19 -6.05 -3.91
N PRO A 28 19.26 -6.45 -5.18
CA PRO A 28 18.46 -5.82 -6.23
C PRO A 28 16.96 -5.93 -5.97
N GLY A 29 16.24 -4.81 -6.15
CA GLY A 29 14.80 -4.76 -5.90
C GLY A 29 14.45 -4.73 -4.41
N GLU A 30 15.41 -4.54 -3.52
CA GLU A 30 15.16 -4.39 -2.09
C GLU A 30 15.71 -3.03 -1.64
N TYR A 31 14.87 -2.30 -0.93
CA TYR A 31 15.13 -0.93 -0.50
C TYR A 31 14.77 -0.74 0.97
N VAL A 32 15.21 0.37 1.54
CA VAL A 32 14.80 0.84 2.86
C VAL A 32 14.19 2.23 2.71
N VAL A 33 13.01 2.43 3.26
CA VAL A 33 12.38 3.75 3.28
C VAL A 33 12.76 4.44 4.59
N THR A 34 13.37 5.63 4.51
CA THR A 34 13.92 6.31 5.69
C THR A 34 13.12 7.51 6.15
N ALA A 35 12.34 8.14 5.26
CA ALA A 35 11.56 9.32 5.57
C ALA A 35 10.36 9.46 4.61
N TYR A 36 9.38 10.26 5.04
CA TYR A 36 8.27 10.75 4.24
C TYR A 36 8.13 12.27 4.45
N GLY A 37 8.34 13.05 3.40
CA GLY A 37 8.42 14.51 3.52
C GLY A 37 9.61 14.93 4.38
N ASP A 38 9.35 15.72 5.43
CA ASP A 38 10.36 16.16 6.40
C ASP A 38 10.43 15.23 7.65
N ASP A 39 9.60 14.20 7.71
CA ASP A 39 9.48 13.30 8.86
C ASP A 39 10.25 11.99 8.65
N ASP A 40 11.15 11.66 9.59
CA ASP A 40 11.86 10.38 9.60
C ASP A 40 10.90 9.22 9.90
N LEU A 41 11.08 8.09 9.20
CA LEU A 41 10.42 6.82 9.51
C LEU A 41 11.32 6.00 10.45
N PRO A 42 11.05 5.97 11.76
CA PRO A 42 11.99 5.40 12.75
C PRO A 42 12.19 3.88 12.58
N LEU A 43 11.17 3.17 12.10
CA LEU A 43 11.25 1.73 11.84
C LEU A 43 11.99 1.37 10.56
N ARG A 44 12.26 2.39 9.71
CA ARG A 44 12.93 2.25 8.42
C ARG A 44 12.40 1.05 7.62
N PRO A 45 11.11 1.06 7.22
CA PRO A 45 10.46 -0.11 6.65
C PRO A 45 11.21 -0.64 5.43
N ARG A 46 11.32 -1.96 5.33
CA ARG A 46 11.85 -2.61 4.13
C ARG A 46 10.83 -2.46 2.99
N LEU A 47 11.32 -2.20 1.78
CA LEU A 47 10.51 -2.16 0.56
C LEU A 47 11.02 -3.21 -0.41
N SER A 48 10.19 -4.21 -0.72
CA SER A 48 10.51 -5.27 -1.70
C SER A 48 9.80 -5.01 -3.02
N LEU A 49 10.59 -4.72 -4.06
CA LEU A 49 10.17 -4.58 -5.44
C LEU A 49 11.12 -5.34 -6.39
N PRO A 50 11.25 -6.68 -6.29
CA PRO A 50 12.02 -7.45 -7.27
C PRO A 50 11.38 -7.33 -8.66
N GLU A 51 12.17 -6.96 -9.68
CA GLU A 51 11.66 -6.60 -11.01
C GLU A 51 10.80 -7.70 -11.64
N ASP A 52 11.22 -8.96 -11.56
CA ASP A 52 10.49 -10.10 -12.13
C ASP A 52 9.15 -10.35 -11.41
N VAL A 53 9.11 -10.12 -10.11
CA VAL A 53 7.92 -10.32 -9.27
C VAL A 53 6.94 -9.17 -9.44
N VAL A 54 7.44 -7.92 -9.45
CA VAL A 54 6.63 -6.72 -9.67
C VAL A 54 6.03 -6.72 -11.07
N SER A 55 6.79 -7.13 -12.09
CA SER A 55 6.28 -7.25 -13.46
C SER A 55 5.09 -8.21 -13.53
N GLU A 56 5.25 -9.41 -12.97
CA GLU A 56 4.17 -10.40 -12.92
C GLU A 56 2.94 -9.88 -12.17
N TYR A 57 3.15 -9.21 -11.03
CA TYR A 57 2.07 -8.68 -10.22
C TYR A 57 1.30 -7.57 -10.93
N LEU A 58 2.00 -6.61 -11.54
CA LEU A 58 1.38 -5.51 -12.26
C LEU A 58 0.67 -5.99 -13.53
N ASP A 59 1.24 -6.94 -14.26
CA ASP A 59 0.60 -7.52 -15.44
C ASP A 59 -0.71 -8.24 -15.07
N ALA A 60 -0.72 -8.98 -13.95
CA ALA A 60 -1.92 -9.63 -13.43
C ALA A 60 -2.97 -8.60 -12.99
N LEU A 61 -2.57 -7.59 -12.23
CA LEU A 61 -3.47 -6.52 -11.77
C LEU A 61 -4.06 -5.74 -12.95
N ALA A 62 -3.23 -5.39 -13.95
CA ALA A 62 -3.68 -4.69 -15.15
C ALA A 62 -4.66 -5.54 -15.98
N ALA A 63 -4.47 -6.87 -16.03
CA ALA A 63 -5.40 -7.77 -16.70
C ALA A 63 -6.76 -7.83 -15.98
N ASP A 64 -6.76 -7.86 -14.64
CA ASP A 64 -7.98 -7.83 -13.83
C ASP A 64 -8.73 -6.50 -14.01
N LEU A 65 -8.02 -5.37 -13.98
CA LEU A 65 -8.59 -4.03 -14.24
C LEU A 65 -9.18 -3.92 -15.65
N ALA A 66 -8.50 -4.48 -16.66
CA ALA A 66 -8.99 -4.49 -18.04
C ALA A 66 -10.24 -5.37 -18.22
N ALA A 67 -10.35 -6.46 -17.45
CA ALA A 67 -11.49 -7.37 -17.49
C ALA A 67 -12.73 -6.76 -16.81
N ASP A 68 -12.53 -5.94 -15.77
CA ASP A 68 -13.59 -5.18 -15.13
C ASP A 68 -13.98 -3.97 -16.01
N ALA A 69 -14.81 -4.23 -17.02
CA ALA A 69 -15.30 -3.26 -18.00
C ALA A 69 -16.01 -2.02 -17.39
N ALA A 70 -16.22 -1.97 -16.07
CA ALA A 70 -16.69 -0.81 -15.34
C ALA A 70 -15.69 0.36 -15.37
N TRP A 71 -14.39 0.09 -15.47
CA TRP A 71 -13.37 1.12 -15.32
C TRP A 71 -13.06 1.89 -16.61
N GLY A 72 -13.43 1.36 -17.78
CA GLY A 72 -13.26 2.06 -19.06
C GLY A 72 -11.83 2.59 -19.29
N THR A 73 -10.84 2.03 -18.59
CA THR A 73 -9.52 2.64 -18.50
C THR A 73 -8.74 2.37 -19.77
N GLN A 74 -8.33 3.46 -20.43
CA GLN A 74 -7.58 3.40 -21.67
C GLN A 74 -6.15 2.86 -21.45
N GLN A 75 -5.68 2.81 -20.19
CA GLN A 75 -4.32 2.39 -19.82
C GLN A 75 -4.30 1.59 -18.48
N PRO A 76 -4.75 0.32 -18.47
CA PRO A 76 -4.85 -0.49 -17.25
C PRO A 76 -3.53 -0.67 -16.47
N LEU A 77 -2.41 -0.67 -17.18
CA LEU A 77 -1.09 -0.78 -16.55
C LEU A 77 -0.69 0.47 -15.77
N ASP A 78 -0.97 1.67 -16.31
CA ASP A 78 -0.66 2.92 -15.59
C ASP A 78 -1.51 3.04 -14.33
N GLU A 79 -2.75 2.53 -14.38
CA GLU A 79 -3.63 2.43 -13.22
C GLU A 79 -3.16 1.40 -12.21
N ALA A 80 -2.72 0.22 -12.65
CA ALA A 80 -2.11 -0.78 -11.76
C ALA A 80 -0.88 -0.21 -11.04
N VAL A 81 -0.02 0.54 -11.73
CA VAL A 81 1.13 1.25 -11.13
C VAL A 81 0.65 2.27 -10.09
N ALA A 82 -0.36 3.09 -10.43
CA ALA A 82 -0.90 4.09 -9.51
C ALA A 82 -1.50 3.44 -8.25
N LEU A 83 -2.26 2.36 -8.40
CA LEU A 83 -2.82 1.61 -7.27
C LEU A 83 -1.73 1.03 -6.36
N VAL A 84 -0.67 0.47 -6.94
CA VAL A 84 0.45 -0.03 -6.14
C VAL A 84 1.16 1.10 -5.40
N LEU A 85 1.38 2.25 -6.04
CA LEU A 85 1.95 3.43 -5.37
C LEU A 85 1.08 3.87 -4.19
N THR A 86 -0.24 3.97 -4.39
CA THR A 86 -1.19 4.31 -3.33
C THR A 86 -1.17 3.29 -2.21
N ASN A 87 -1.17 1.99 -2.50
CA ASN A 87 -1.09 0.97 -1.45
C ASN A 87 0.21 1.06 -0.64
N ILE A 88 1.36 1.34 -1.31
CA ILE A 88 2.64 1.53 -0.60
C ILE A 88 2.56 2.78 0.28
N GLU A 89 2.05 3.89 -0.26
CA GLU A 89 1.86 5.13 0.49
C GLU A 89 0.98 4.89 1.72
N GLU A 90 -0.19 4.26 1.56
CA GLU A 90 -1.11 3.97 2.66
C GLU A 90 -0.43 3.14 3.75
N GLU A 91 0.31 2.09 3.40
CA GLU A 91 1.01 1.27 4.39
C GLU A 91 2.13 2.04 5.12
N LEU A 92 2.86 2.90 4.42
CA LEU A 92 4.00 3.65 5.00
C LEU A 92 3.58 4.94 5.73
N ALA A 93 2.47 5.55 5.35
CA ALA A 93 1.98 6.81 5.90
C ALA A 93 0.87 6.62 6.95
N THR A 94 0.24 5.45 7.04
CA THR A 94 -0.77 5.19 8.08
C THR A 94 -0.12 5.18 9.46
N THR A 95 -0.62 6.03 10.34
CA THR A 95 -0.19 6.12 11.73
C THR A 95 -1.29 5.66 12.69
N ASP A 96 -0.90 5.14 13.85
CA ASP A 96 -1.82 4.89 14.96
C ASP A 96 -2.32 6.20 15.62
N LEU A 97 -3.12 6.07 16.68
CA LEU A 97 -3.64 7.20 17.45
C LEU A 97 -2.54 8.02 18.16
N GLU A 98 -1.34 7.45 18.30
CA GLU A 98 -0.15 8.10 18.87
C GLU A 98 0.72 8.74 17.76
N GLY A 99 0.26 8.71 16.51
CA GLY A 99 0.98 9.27 15.36
C GLY A 99 2.16 8.42 14.89
N ARG A 100 2.22 7.14 15.26
CA ARG A 100 3.33 6.24 14.90
C ARG A 100 2.95 5.31 13.73
N ASN A 101 3.79 5.29 12.70
CA ASN A 101 3.73 4.24 11.68
C ASN A 101 4.37 2.95 12.22
N HIS A 102 3.70 1.82 11.98
CA HIS A 102 4.14 0.50 12.45
C HIS A 102 4.57 -0.43 11.30
N ALA A 103 4.65 0.06 10.06
CA ALA A 103 5.09 -0.77 8.95
C ALA A 103 6.56 -1.18 9.15
N VAL A 104 6.86 -2.45 8.94
CA VAL A 104 8.24 -2.96 8.94
C VAL A 104 8.65 -3.50 7.59
N HIS A 105 7.68 -3.90 6.77
CA HIS A 105 7.94 -4.40 5.43
C HIS A 105 6.72 -4.22 4.53
N VAL A 106 6.92 -3.66 3.33
CA VAL A 106 5.88 -3.45 2.31
C VAL A 106 6.41 -3.85 0.93
N GLY A 107 5.52 -4.27 0.03
CA GLY A 107 5.81 -4.40 -1.40
C GLY A 107 5.24 -5.67 -2.02
N VAL A 108 6.00 -6.28 -2.94
CA VAL A 108 5.59 -7.49 -3.68
C VAL A 108 6.64 -8.57 -3.53
N ARG A 109 6.21 -9.80 -3.20
CA ARG A 109 7.09 -10.97 -3.08
C ARG A 109 6.46 -12.23 -3.66
N ARG A 110 7.30 -13.26 -3.84
CA ARG A 110 6.85 -14.62 -4.18
C ARG A 110 6.19 -15.26 -2.96
N GLY A 111 4.91 -15.61 -3.10
CA GLY A 111 4.16 -16.32 -2.07
C GLY A 111 4.45 -17.82 -2.00
N PRO A 112 3.84 -18.55 -1.04
CA PRO A 112 4.03 -20.00 -0.85
C PRO A 112 3.66 -20.90 -2.05
N GLY A 113 2.98 -20.36 -3.06
CA GLY A 113 2.67 -21.03 -4.33
C GLY A 113 3.53 -20.60 -5.52
N GLY A 114 4.55 -19.76 -5.29
CA GLY A 114 5.39 -19.19 -6.34
C GLY A 114 4.76 -18.03 -7.11
N ALA A 115 3.48 -17.69 -6.86
CA ALA A 115 2.84 -16.52 -7.46
C ALA A 115 3.33 -15.21 -6.82
N ALA A 116 3.39 -14.14 -7.60
CA ALA A 116 3.60 -12.80 -7.08
C ALA A 116 2.42 -12.35 -6.18
N GLN A 117 2.72 -11.79 -5.01
CA GLN A 117 1.74 -11.41 -4.00
C GLN A 117 2.15 -10.12 -3.30
N TRP A 118 1.13 -9.32 -2.92
CA TRP A 118 1.32 -8.18 -2.04
C TRP A 118 1.74 -8.63 -0.63
N VAL A 119 2.66 -7.90 -0.03
CA VAL A 119 3.10 -8.09 1.35
C VAL A 119 3.06 -6.76 2.09
N ALA A 120 2.45 -6.77 3.27
CA ALA A 120 2.48 -5.68 4.24
C ALA A 120 2.58 -6.30 5.64
N GLU A 121 3.70 -6.07 6.30
CA GLU A 121 3.99 -6.52 7.67
C GLU A 121 4.13 -5.31 8.58
N ARG A 122 3.56 -5.43 9.78
CA ARG A 122 3.59 -4.39 10.82
C ARG A 122 4.22 -4.94 12.09
N GLU A 123 4.84 -4.09 12.90
CA GLU A 123 5.22 -4.49 14.25
C GLU A 123 3.98 -5.01 15.00
N PRO A 124 4.09 -6.13 15.73
CA PRO A 124 3.00 -6.57 16.57
C PRO A 124 2.69 -5.45 17.56
N ALA A 125 1.44 -5.01 17.61
CA ALA A 125 0.99 -4.12 18.67
C ALA A 125 1.36 -4.78 20.00
N GLY A 126 2.23 -4.14 20.79
CA GLY A 126 2.57 -4.65 22.11
C GLY A 126 1.29 -4.94 22.88
N ASP A 127 1.26 -6.07 23.61
CA ASP A 127 0.09 -6.54 24.35
C ASP A 127 -0.66 -5.35 24.98
N PRO A 128 -1.98 -5.20 24.74
CA PRO A 128 -2.73 -4.19 25.44
C PRO A 128 -2.51 -4.41 26.93
N THR A 129 -2.05 -3.38 27.62
CA THR A 129 -1.79 -3.47 29.07
C THR A 129 -3.06 -4.03 29.72
N PRO A 130 -2.98 -5.11 30.55
CA PRO A 130 -4.16 -5.71 31.14
C PRO A 130 -4.88 -4.65 31.97
N GLY A 131 -6.02 -4.15 31.47
CA GLY A 131 -6.72 -3.00 32.02
C GLY A 131 -7.23 -1.98 30.99
N THR A 132 -6.81 -2.07 29.72
CA THR A 132 -7.49 -1.33 28.64
C THR A 132 -8.72 -2.13 28.24
N GLU A 133 -9.90 -1.65 28.63
CA GLU A 133 -11.16 -2.20 28.15
C GLU A 133 -11.13 -2.21 26.61
N PRO A 134 -11.51 -3.32 25.94
CA PRO A 134 -11.69 -3.27 24.50
C PRO A 134 -12.68 -2.15 24.21
N ALA A 135 -12.31 -1.22 23.34
CA ALA A 135 -13.25 -0.24 22.82
C ALA A 135 -14.45 -1.04 22.28
N ASN A 136 -15.58 -0.96 22.99
CA ASN A 136 -16.79 -1.68 22.66
C ASN A 136 -17.11 -1.49 21.18
N ASP A 137 -17.51 -2.60 20.56
CA ASP A 137 -18.04 -2.73 19.22
C ASP A 137 -18.66 -1.43 18.68
N LEU A 138 -17.96 -0.75 17.78
CA LEU A 138 -18.55 0.27 16.92
C LEU A 138 -19.40 -0.47 15.87
N GLU A 139 -20.55 -0.99 16.29
CA GLU A 139 -21.58 -1.44 15.33
C GLU A 139 -22.10 -0.21 14.58
N TRP A 140 -21.86 -0.18 13.27
CA TRP A 140 -22.50 0.76 12.36
C TRP A 140 -23.99 0.42 12.25
N VAL A 141 -24.82 1.04 13.07
CA VAL A 141 -26.28 0.96 12.94
C VAL A 141 -26.74 2.08 12.01
N ALA A 142 -27.09 1.74 10.78
CA ALA A 142 -27.73 2.70 9.88
C ALA A 142 -29.08 3.15 10.47
N GLU A 143 -29.22 4.44 10.78
CA GLU A 143 -30.49 5.01 11.19
C GLU A 143 -31.47 4.94 9.99
N PRO A 144 -32.61 4.25 10.09
CA PRO A 144 -33.56 4.19 8.98
C PRO A 144 -34.10 5.60 8.67
N PRO A 145 -34.34 5.93 7.40
CA PRO A 145 -34.85 7.24 7.02
C PRO A 145 -36.21 7.46 7.70
N ARG A 146 -36.36 8.60 8.38
CA ARG A 146 -37.64 8.99 8.98
C ARG A 146 -38.67 9.17 7.85
N PRO A 147 -39.89 8.62 7.99
CA PRO A 147 -40.92 8.89 7.01
C PRO A 147 -41.19 10.39 6.98
N ASP A 148 -41.10 10.98 5.78
CA ASP A 148 -41.49 12.36 5.49
C ASP A 148 -42.84 12.66 6.14
N GLU A 149 -42.91 13.71 6.97
CA GLU A 149 -44.16 14.36 7.38
C GLU A 149 -44.76 15.12 6.19
N ARG A 150 -45.06 14.40 5.11
CA ARG A 150 -45.93 14.85 4.03
C ARG A 150 -47.22 14.07 4.09
N ASP A 151 -48.08 14.48 5.00
CA ASP A 151 -49.42 14.95 4.63
C ASP A 151 -50.13 15.46 5.90
N ALA A 152 -50.43 16.75 5.86
CA ALA A 152 -51.33 17.45 6.77
C ALA A 152 -52.80 17.22 6.37
#